data_AF-A0A6L7KHT9-F1
#
_entry.id   AF-A0A6L7KHT9-F1
#
_cell.length_a   1.000
_cell.length_b   1.000
_cell.length_c   1.000
_cell.angle_alpha   90.00
_cell.angle_beta   90.00
_cell.angle_gamma   90.00
#
_symmetry.space_group_name_H-M   'P 1'
#
loop_
_entity.id
_entity.type
_entity.pdbx_description
1 polymer ?
#
loop_
_entity_poly.entity_id
_entity_poly.type
_entity_poly.pdbx_seq_one_letter_code
_entity_poly.pdbx_strand_id
1 'polypeptide(L)'
;MFLLKPHVTGPEGQITTPDIVVDTLMVDGKRRPLGLLTHDCWQEVGADVTTRPAYALMALGGGALILPAQVMSNGMVVAARTAWRLNNLDDHVGDVTLNGIPLSDLELPSDLVAAAGGAEDALPRGFMLVRTLEAAATEAILADPALGRKLRLTLHLQALDADRWGDARPRPRYSVGPTQREVPHFI
;
A
#
# COMPACT_ATOMS: atom_id res chain seq x y z
N MET A 1 7.36 15.53 -2.83
CA MET A 1 7.24 15.27 -1.39
C MET A 1 5.87 14.67 -1.11
N PHE A 2 5.81 13.54 -0.41
CA PHE A 2 4.59 12.90 0.08
C PHE A 2 4.69 12.74 1.60
N LEU A 3 3.62 13.03 2.35
CA LEU A 3 3.60 12.89 3.80
C LEU A 3 2.80 11.65 4.19
N LEU A 4 3.46 10.69 4.84
CA LEU A 4 2.80 9.51 5.40
C LEU A 4 2.81 9.60 6.94
N LYS A 5 1.67 9.26 7.54
CA LYS A 5 1.49 9.17 8.99
C LYS A 5 1.10 7.74 9.39
N PRO A 6 2.08 6.80 9.45
CA PRO A 6 1.81 5.42 9.81
C PRO A 6 1.61 5.27 11.32
N HIS A 7 0.71 4.38 11.72
CA HIS A 7 0.60 3.84 13.06
C HIS A 7 1.66 2.76 13.24
N VAL A 8 2.73 3.11 13.96
CA VAL A 8 3.86 2.23 14.23
C VAL A 8 3.59 1.49 15.54
N THR A 9 3.38 0.18 15.45
CA THR A 9 3.19 -0.69 16.62
C THR A 9 4.55 -1.04 17.22
N GLY A 10 4.76 -0.63 18.46
CA GLY A 10 5.93 -0.95 19.27
C GLY A 10 5.69 -2.13 20.23
N PRO A 11 6.66 -2.41 21.11
CA PRO A 11 6.51 -3.36 22.21
C PRO A 11 5.28 -3.04 23.07
N GLU A 12 4.69 -4.08 23.68
CA GLU A 12 3.59 -3.95 24.66
C GLU A 12 2.33 -3.21 24.14
N GLY A 13 2.14 -3.14 22.82
CA GLY A 13 0.97 -2.53 22.21
C GLY A 13 0.99 -1.00 22.15
N GLN A 14 2.12 -0.35 22.47
CA GLN A 14 2.26 1.09 22.28
C GLN A 14 2.22 1.45 20.79
N ILE A 15 1.47 2.50 20.43
CA ILE A 15 1.36 2.97 19.05
C ILE A 15 1.94 4.38 18.97
N THR A 16 2.91 4.58 18.09
CA THR A 16 3.42 5.92 17.74
C THR A 16 2.98 6.28 16.32
N THR A 17 2.76 7.57 16.05
CA THR A 17 2.34 8.03 14.71
C THR A 17 3.27 9.13 14.22
N PRO A 18 4.50 8.79 13.79
CA PRO A 18 5.45 9.78 13.29
C PRO A 18 4.97 10.40 11.97
N ASP A 19 5.34 11.65 11.75
CA ASP A 19 5.23 12.29 10.45
C ASP A 19 6.45 11.93 9.62
N ILE A 20 6.26 11.19 8.52
CA ILE A 20 7.36 10.76 7.66
C ILE A 20 7.20 11.34 6.27
N VAL A 21 8.24 12.03 5.84
CA VAL A 21 8.35 12.60 4.51
C VAL A 21 8.98 11.57 3.56
N VAL A 22 8.37 11.41 2.39
CA VAL A 22 8.87 10.59 1.29
C VAL A 22 9.16 11.49 0.09
N ASP A 23 10.41 11.50 -0.34
CA ASP A 23 10.95 12.28 -1.45
C ASP A 23 11.42 11.40 -2.61
N THR A 24 11.76 10.14 -2.32
CA THR A 24 12.17 9.17 -3.33
C THR A 24 11.42 7.87 -3.13
N LEU A 25 10.65 7.47 -4.14
CA LEU A 25 10.01 6.16 -4.21
C LEU A 25 10.82 5.26 -5.14
N MET A 26 11.21 4.09 -4.66
CA MET A 26 11.81 3.02 -5.45
C MET A 26 10.93 1.78 -5.36
N VAL A 27 10.59 1.21 -6.51
CA VAL A 27 9.81 -0.03 -6.62
C VAL A 27 10.63 -1.03 -7.41
N ASP A 28 10.94 -2.18 -6.82
CA ASP A 28 11.77 -3.23 -7.39
C ASP A 28 13.11 -2.68 -7.94
N GLY A 29 13.76 -1.82 -7.15
CA GLY A 29 15.03 -1.15 -7.52
C GLY A 29 14.91 -0.01 -8.54
N LYS A 30 13.72 0.28 -9.07
CA LYS A 30 13.50 1.35 -10.07
C LYS A 30 12.83 2.56 -9.44
N ARG A 31 13.35 3.76 -9.70
CA ARG A 31 12.73 5.00 -9.26
C ARG A 31 11.35 5.19 -9.90
N ARG A 32 10.36 5.58 -9.09
CA ARG A 32 9.00 5.92 -9.55
C ARG A 32 8.63 7.36 -9.17
N PRO A 33 7.74 8.01 -9.94
CA PRO A 33 7.18 9.29 -9.55
C PRO A 33 6.42 9.20 -8.23
N LEU A 34 6.60 10.19 -7.34
CA LEU A 34 5.87 10.25 -6.07
C LEU A 34 4.36 10.42 -6.23
N GLY A 35 3.90 10.98 -7.36
CA GLY A 35 2.47 11.11 -7.66
C GLY A 35 1.74 9.78 -7.82
N LEU A 36 2.48 8.67 -7.89
CA LEU A 36 1.94 7.31 -7.89
C LEU A 36 1.82 6.71 -6.49
N LEU A 37 2.29 7.40 -5.45
CA LEU A 37 2.18 6.93 -4.07
C LEU A 37 0.89 7.44 -3.44
N THR A 38 0.12 6.53 -2.84
CA THR A 38 -1.06 6.86 -2.05
C THR A 38 -1.14 5.97 -0.82
N HIS A 39 -2.01 6.36 0.12
CA HIS A 39 -2.41 5.54 1.26
C HIS A 39 -3.91 5.20 1.21
N ASP A 40 -4.59 5.63 0.15
CA ASP A 40 -6.01 5.32 -0.06
C ASP A 40 -6.15 3.87 -0.54
N CYS A 41 -6.93 3.08 0.18
CA CYS A 41 -7.17 1.69 -0.16
C CYS A 41 -8.35 1.50 -1.12
N TRP A 42 -9.10 2.56 -1.44
CA TRP A 42 -10.20 2.51 -2.40
C TRP A 42 -9.76 3.12 -3.73
N GLN A 43 -9.83 2.32 -4.79
CA GLN A 43 -9.32 2.72 -6.10
C GLN A 43 -10.35 2.42 -7.18
N GLU A 44 -10.64 3.44 -8.00
CA GLU A 44 -11.42 3.28 -9.22
C GLU A 44 -10.48 2.91 -10.37
N VAL A 45 -10.75 1.79 -11.02
CA VAL A 45 -9.82 1.16 -11.97
C VAL A 45 -10.51 0.61 -13.20
N GLY A 46 -9.75 0.49 -14.29
CA GLY A 46 -10.15 -0.32 -15.43
C GLY A 46 -10.21 -1.81 -15.06
N ALA A 47 -10.96 -2.59 -15.84
CA ALA A 47 -11.18 -4.02 -15.60
C ALA A 47 -9.90 -4.89 -15.72
N ASP A 48 -8.85 -4.38 -16.36
CA ASP A 48 -7.58 -5.03 -16.62
C ASP A 48 -6.52 -4.75 -15.54
N VAL A 49 -6.84 -3.94 -14.54
CA VAL A 49 -5.89 -3.59 -13.47
C VAL A 49 -5.70 -4.76 -12.52
N THR A 50 -4.46 -5.24 -12.42
CA THR A 50 -4.04 -6.27 -11.48
C THR A 50 -3.20 -5.66 -10.36
N THR A 51 -3.08 -6.38 -9.25
CA THR A 51 -2.38 -5.91 -8.05
C THR A 51 -1.37 -6.93 -7.58
N ARG A 52 -0.18 -6.48 -7.21
CA ARG A 52 0.88 -7.29 -6.64
C ARG A 52 1.14 -6.85 -5.20
N PRO A 53 1.01 -7.76 -4.21
CA PRO A 53 1.34 -7.46 -2.84
C PRO A 53 2.82 -7.15 -2.73
N ALA A 54 3.16 -6.28 -1.79
CA ALA A 54 4.51 -5.79 -1.58
C ALA A 54 4.74 -5.53 -0.10
N TYR A 55 6.00 -5.41 0.28
CA TYR A 55 6.38 -4.73 1.51
C TYR A 55 7.16 -3.47 1.16
N ALA A 56 7.04 -2.46 2.01
CA ALA A 56 7.79 -1.23 1.87
C ALA A 56 8.65 -0.97 3.10
N LEU A 57 9.82 -0.38 2.86
CA LEU A 57 10.73 0.14 3.86
C LEU A 57 10.76 1.66 3.76
N MET A 58 10.75 2.33 4.90
CA MET A 58 10.82 3.78 4.94
C MET A 58 11.70 4.26 6.09
N ALA A 59 12.43 5.34 5.84
CA ALA A 59 13.36 5.89 6.81
C ALA A 59 12.61 6.56 7.98
N LEU A 60 13.04 6.26 9.20
CA LEU A 60 12.68 6.96 10.42
C LEU A 60 13.96 7.58 10.99
N GLY A 61 13.88 8.73 11.66
CA GLY A 61 15.07 9.49 12.09
C GLY A 61 16.15 8.73 12.89
N GLY A 62 15.86 7.51 13.38
CA GLY A 62 16.83 6.59 13.98
C GLY A 62 16.56 5.12 13.64
N GLY A 63 16.27 4.80 12.38
CA GLY A 63 16.13 3.42 11.86
C GLY A 63 15.21 3.35 10.65
N ALA A 64 14.63 2.18 10.37
CA ALA A 64 13.62 2.01 9.33
C ALA A 64 12.30 1.46 9.87
N LEU A 65 11.23 1.70 9.13
CA LEU A 65 9.95 1.03 9.31
C LEU A 65 9.73 0.04 8.16
N ILE A 66 9.01 -1.04 8.47
CA ILE A 66 8.47 -1.97 7.47
C ILE A 66 6.95 -1.96 7.54
N LEU A 67 6.30 -1.96 6.38
CA LEU A 67 4.84 -1.92 6.25
C LEU A 67 4.37 -2.69 5.02
N PRO A 68 3.14 -3.22 5.01
CA PRO A 68 2.56 -3.80 3.81
C PRO A 68 2.27 -2.71 2.78
N ALA A 69 2.44 -3.05 1.52
CA ALA A 69 2.14 -2.21 0.37
C ALA A 69 1.51 -3.04 -0.75
N GLN A 70 0.93 -2.36 -1.72
CA GLN A 70 0.34 -2.96 -2.92
C GLN A 70 0.80 -2.16 -4.13
N VAL A 71 1.22 -2.84 -5.19
CA VAL A 71 1.62 -2.22 -6.46
C VAL A 71 0.67 -2.66 -7.56
N MET A 72 0.00 -1.70 -8.16
CA MET A 72 -0.98 -1.93 -9.22
C MET A 72 -0.28 -1.97 -10.58
N SER A 73 -0.86 -2.65 -11.58
CA SER A 73 -0.28 -2.78 -12.92
C SER A 73 -0.12 -1.43 -13.64
N ASN A 74 -0.94 -0.44 -13.28
CA ASN A 74 -0.81 0.94 -13.74
C ASN A 74 0.35 1.74 -13.06
N GLY A 75 1.09 1.09 -12.14
CA GLY A 75 2.23 1.67 -11.43
C GLY A 75 1.91 2.40 -10.13
N MET A 76 0.63 2.50 -9.76
CA MET A 76 0.23 3.08 -8.47
C MET A 76 0.68 2.19 -7.31
N VAL A 77 1.20 2.82 -6.26
CA VAL A 77 1.67 2.19 -5.04
C VAL A 77 0.77 2.64 -3.90
N VAL A 78 0.11 1.67 -3.25
CA VAL A 78 -0.71 1.90 -2.07
C VAL A 78 0.07 1.41 -0.86
N ALA A 79 0.49 2.33 0.01
CA ALA A 79 1.19 2.02 1.24
C ALA A 79 0.22 1.97 2.42
N ALA A 80 0.38 0.95 3.28
CA ALA A 80 -0.41 0.88 4.49
C ALA A 80 -0.11 2.03 5.46
N ARG A 81 -1.09 2.35 6.28
CA ARG A 81 -0.93 3.27 7.42
C ARG A 81 -0.55 2.54 8.71
N THR A 82 -0.11 1.30 8.63
CA THR A 82 0.33 0.51 9.79
C THR A 82 1.71 -0.06 9.50
N ALA A 83 2.60 0.00 10.48
CA ALA A 83 4.00 -0.37 10.29
C ALA A 83 4.61 -0.96 11.58
N TRP A 84 5.70 -1.68 11.42
CA TRP A 84 6.60 -2.05 12.50
C TRP A 84 7.92 -1.31 12.36
N ARG A 85 8.64 -1.14 13.47
CA ARG A 85 10.05 -0.77 13.39
C ARG A 85 10.86 -1.98 12.96
N LEU A 86 11.76 -1.79 12.01
CA LEU A 86 12.58 -2.86 11.45
C LEU A 86 13.47 -3.49 12.52
N ASN A 87 14.05 -2.67 13.41
CA ASN A 87 14.87 -3.15 14.54
C ASN A 87 14.12 -4.04 15.54
N ASN A 88 12.78 -4.04 15.55
CA ASN A 88 11.98 -4.97 16.36
C ASN A 88 11.83 -6.35 15.70
N LEU A 89 12.52 -6.59 14.58
CA LEU A 89 12.53 -7.83 13.80
C LEU A 89 13.93 -8.41 13.64
N ASP A 90 14.97 -7.78 14.20
CA ASP A 90 16.38 -8.03 13.84
C ASP A 90 16.81 -9.50 13.97
N ASP A 91 16.28 -10.21 14.98
CA ASP A 91 16.62 -11.62 15.22
C ASP A 91 15.91 -12.62 14.29
N HIS A 92 14.86 -12.20 13.58
CA HIS A 92 13.97 -13.09 12.82
C HIS A 92 13.36 -12.45 11.57
N VAL A 93 13.96 -11.40 11.03
CA VAL A 93 13.44 -10.65 9.87
C VAL A 93 13.29 -11.54 8.62
N GLY A 94 14.14 -12.57 8.49
CA GLY A 94 14.03 -13.56 7.43
C GLY A 94 12.79 -14.46 7.53
N ASP A 95 12.29 -14.70 8.75
CA ASP A 95 11.10 -15.51 9.01
C ASP A 95 9.80 -14.71 8.87
N VAL A 96 9.89 -13.38 8.79
CA VAL A 96 8.75 -12.54 8.43
C VAL A 96 8.30 -12.96 7.04
N THR A 97 6.98 -13.03 6.84
CA THR A 97 6.40 -13.45 5.57
C THR A 97 5.55 -12.35 4.96
N LEU A 98 5.61 -12.21 3.64
CA LEU A 98 4.67 -11.47 2.83
C LEU A 98 3.72 -12.48 2.15
N ASN A 99 2.44 -12.46 2.52
CA ASN A 99 1.44 -13.42 2.04
C ASN A 99 1.87 -14.89 2.15
N GLY A 100 2.62 -15.22 3.22
CA GLY A 100 3.12 -16.57 3.48
C GLY A 100 4.46 -16.91 2.82
N ILE A 101 5.02 -16.03 1.98
CA ILE A 101 6.37 -16.17 1.43
C ILE A 101 7.38 -15.48 2.36
N PRO A 102 8.39 -16.20 2.88
CA PRO A 102 9.46 -15.60 3.69
C PRO A 102 10.15 -14.44 2.97
N LEU A 103 10.53 -13.40 3.72
CA LEU A 103 11.28 -12.27 3.14
C LEU A 103 12.65 -12.71 2.63
N SER A 104 13.26 -13.75 3.22
CA SER A 104 14.50 -14.36 2.74
C SER A 104 14.39 -14.95 1.33
N ASP A 105 13.20 -15.41 0.92
CA ASP A 105 12.95 -15.96 -0.42
C ASP A 105 12.63 -14.87 -1.45
N LEU A 106 12.33 -13.64 -0.99
CA LEU A 106 12.04 -12.49 -1.84
C LEU A 106 13.31 -11.65 -2.02
N GLU A 107 13.69 -10.94 -0.96
CA GLU A 107 14.88 -10.11 -0.81
C GLU A 107 14.84 -9.60 0.63
N LEU A 108 15.94 -9.63 1.37
CA LEU A 108 15.92 -9.18 2.74
C LEU A 108 15.87 -7.65 2.81
N PRO A 109 15.24 -7.07 3.86
CA PRO A 109 15.26 -5.63 4.04
C PRO A 109 16.66 -5.00 4.06
N SER A 110 17.66 -5.71 4.60
CA SER A 110 19.06 -5.28 4.60
C SER A 110 19.64 -5.11 3.20
N ASP A 111 19.28 -6.01 2.27
CA ASP A 111 19.77 -5.98 0.88
C ASP A 111 19.20 -4.77 0.15
N LEU A 112 17.91 -4.48 0.36
CA LEU A 112 17.24 -3.29 -0.17
C LEU A 112 17.85 -1.99 0.36
N VAL A 113 18.11 -1.92 1.68
CA VAL A 113 18.72 -0.74 2.30
C VAL A 113 20.12 -0.50 1.73
N ALA A 114 20.92 -1.56 1.62
CA ALA A 114 22.27 -1.49 1.03
C ALA A 114 22.23 -1.03 -0.43
N ALA A 115 21.29 -1.54 -1.23
CA ALA A 115 21.12 -1.15 -2.63
C ALA A 115 20.73 0.33 -2.80
N ALA A 116 20.08 0.93 -1.80
CA ALA A 116 19.73 2.35 -1.77
C ALA A 116 20.85 3.25 -1.20
N GLY A 117 22.02 2.68 -0.87
CA GLY A 117 23.14 3.41 -0.28
C GLY A 117 22.98 3.68 1.23
N GLY A 118 22.09 2.94 1.90
CA GLY A 118 22.02 2.90 3.36
C GLY A 118 23.00 1.88 3.95
N ALA A 119 23.02 1.80 5.28
CA ALA A 119 23.81 0.81 6.02
C ALA A 119 22.95 0.19 7.13
N GLU A 120 22.99 -1.13 7.29
CA GLU A 120 22.20 -1.87 8.29
C GLU A 120 20.69 -1.53 8.19
N ASP A 121 20.09 -0.96 9.23
CA ASP A 121 18.70 -0.51 9.27
C ASP A 121 18.53 0.99 8.95
N ALA A 122 19.64 1.69 8.66
CA ALA A 122 19.66 3.11 8.39
C ALA A 122 19.45 3.40 6.90
N LEU A 123 18.18 3.55 6.52
CA LEU A 123 17.78 4.02 5.21
C LEU A 123 17.98 5.56 5.08
N PRO A 124 18.46 6.08 3.93
CA PRO A 124 18.52 7.52 3.69
C PRO A 124 17.16 8.19 3.89
N ARG A 125 17.15 9.36 4.53
CA ARG A 125 15.91 10.11 4.79
C ARG A 125 15.16 10.41 3.48
N GLY A 126 13.84 10.33 3.54
CA GLY A 126 13.00 10.58 2.38
C GLY A 126 12.85 9.39 1.44
N PHE A 127 13.54 8.26 1.65
CA PHE A 127 13.38 7.09 0.81
C PHE A 127 12.23 6.21 1.28
N MET A 128 11.46 5.73 0.31
CA MET A 128 10.58 4.58 0.43
C MET A 128 11.00 3.54 -0.61
N LEU A 129 11.44 2.37 -0.13
CA LEU A 129 11.78 1.24 -0.97
C LEU A 129 10.62 0.25 -0.94
N VAL A 130 10.23 -0.30 -2.08
CA VAL A 130 9.11 -1.23 -2.21
C VAL A 130 9.59 -2.45 -2.98
N ARG A 131 9.32 -3.63 -2.44
CA ARG A 131 9.61 -4.91 -3.09
C ARG A 131 8.33 -5.71 -3.24
N THR A 132 8.05 -6.10 -4.48
CA THR A 132 6.83 -6.80 -4.85
C THR A 132 7.02 -8.32 -4.79
N LEU A 133 5.92 -9.02 -4.47
CA LEU A 133 5.76 -10.44 -4.72
C LEU A 133 5.02 -10.60 -6.05
N GLU A 134 5.50 -11.49 -6.91
CA GLU A 134 4.97 -11.64 -8.28
C GLU A 134 3.53 -12.17 -8.34
N ALA A 135 3.07 -12.89 -7.31
CA ALA A 135 1.73 -13.45 -7.26
C ALA A 135 0.68 -12.34 -7.11
N ALA A 136 -0.29 -12.29 -8.03
CA ALA A 136 -1.35 -11.30 -7.98
C ALA A 136 -2.27 -11.52 -6.76
N ALA A 137 -2.52 -10.47 -5.97
CA ALA A 137 -3.40 -10.49 -4.82
C ALA A 137 -3.86 -9.07 -4.46
N THR A 138 -5.11 -8.94 -4.03
CA THR A 138 -5.69 -7.66 -3.55
C THR A 138 -5.40 -7.39 -2.07
N GLU A 139 -4.76 -8.32 -1.39
CA GLU A 139 -4.37 -8.21 0.01
C GLU A 139 -2.85 -8.39 0.15
N ALA A 140 -2.22 -7.53 0.95
CA ALA A 140 -0.84 -7.67 1.39
C ALA A 140 -0.82 -7.85 2.91
N ILE A 141 -0.32 -9.00 3.36
CA ILE A 141 -0.21 -9.39 4.75
C ILE A 141 1.27 -9.56 5.06
N LEU A 142 1.79 -8.70 5.92
CA LEU A 142 3.06 -8.95 6.58
C LEU A 142 2.79 -9.69 7.88
N ALA A 143 3.29 -10.90 8.02
CA ALA A 143 3.17 -11.68 9.24
C ALA A 143 4.55 -11.91 9.84
N ASP A 144 4.64 -11.75 11.15
CA ASP A 144 5.79 -12.10 11.98
C ASP A 144 5.38 -13.34 12.79
N PRO A 145 5.77 -14.55 12.34
CA PRO A 145 5.39 -15.79 13.00
C PRO A 145 6.01 -15.94 14.39
N ALA A 146 7.23 -15.42 14.59
CA ALA A 146 7.94 -15.53 15.86
C ALA A 146 7.21 -14.82 17.00
N LEU A 147 6.62 -13.65 16.71
CA LEU A 147 5.87 -12.85 17.68
C LEU A 147 4.34 -12.95 17.50
N GLY A 148 3.86 -13.78 16.59
CA GLY A 148 2.42 -14.03 16.38
C GLY A 148 1.60 -12.80 15.95
N ARG A 149 2.23 -11.80 15.31
CA ARG A 149 1.61 -10.52 14.94
C ARG A 149 1.53 -10.35 13.42
N LYS A 150 0.56 -9.56 12.94
CA LYS A 150 0.33 -9.33 11.50
C LYS A 150 -0.07 -7.88 11.20
N LEU A 151 0.42 -7.35 10.08
CA LEU A 151 -0.07 -6.13 9.44
C LEU A 151 -0.79 -6.50 8.15
N ARG A 152 -1.88 -5.80 7.86
CA ARG A 152 -2.73 -6.07 6.69
C ARG A 152 -3.02 -4.78 5.93
N LEU A 153 -2.95 -4.88 4.61
CA LEU A 153 -3.47 -3.90 3.66
C LEU A 153 -4.38 -4.63 2.67
N THR A 154 -5.65 -4.26 2.64
CA THR A 154 -6.61 -4.74 1.64
C THR A 154 -6.94 -3.62 0.69
N LEU A 155 -6.83 -3.87 -0.62
CA LEU A 155 -7.22 -2.95 -1.66
C LEU A 155 -8.65 -3.23 -2.11
N HIS A 156 -9.46 -2.18 -2.17
CA HIS A 156 -10.83 -2.21 -2.67
C HIS A 156 -10.84 -1.60 -4.07
N LEU A 157 -10.99 -2.47 -5.06
CA LEU A 157 -11.03 -2.07 -6.47
C LEU A 157 -12.48 -1.93 -6.92
N GLN A 158 -12.79 -0.78 -7.50
CA GLN A 158 -14.07 -0.51 -8.12
C GLN A 158 -13.88 -0.29 -9.62
N ALA A 159 -14.62 -1.02 -10.45
CA ALA A 159 -14.58 -0.79 -11.90
C ALA A 159 -15.18 0.58 -12.23
N LEU A 160 -14.52 1.32 -13.12
CA LEU A 160 -15.02 2.62 -13.61
C LEU A 160 -16.43 2.52 -14.21
N ASP A 161 -16.72 1.40 -14.86
CA ASP A 161 -17.94 1.14 -15.62
C ASP A 161 -19.06 0.57 -14.73
N ALA A 162 -18.81 0.36 -13.44
CA ALA A 162 -19.79 -0.19 -12.52
C ALA A 162 -20.94 0.82 -12.28
N ASP A 163 -22.18 0.42 -12.61
CA ASP A 163 -23.36 1.19 -12.22
C ASP A 163 -23.51 1.17 -10.69
N ARG A 164 -23.15 2.29 -10.05
CA ARG A 164 -23.21 2.45 -8.58
C ARG A 164 -24.62 2.64 -8.06
N TRP A 165 -25.55 2.95 -8.95
CA TRP A 165 -26.90 3.31 -8.58
C TRP A 165 -27.81 2.11 -8.59
N GLY A 166 -27.69 1.21 -9.57
CA GLY A 166 -28.58 0.05 -9.72
C GLY A 166 -30.04 0.43 -9.47
N ASP A 167 -30.68 -0.25 -8.52
CA ASP A 167 -32.07 0.02 -8.10
C ASP A 167 -32.25 1.26 -7.20
N ALA A 168 -31.17 1.76 -6.59
CA ALA A 168 -31.14 2.96 -5.75
C ALA A 168 -31.00 4.26 -6.57
N ARG A 169 -31.04 4.18 -7.90
CA ARG A 169 -30.94 5.32 -8.81
C ARG A 169 -31.99 6.38 -8.45
N PRO A 170 -31.58 7.64 -8.19
CA PRO A 170 -32.50 8.72 -7.90
C PRO A 170 -33.46 8.87 -9.08
N ARG A 171 -34.75 8.66 -8.81
CA ARG A 171 -35.77 8.91 -9.81
C ARG A 171 -35.85 10.42 -10.03
N PRO A 172 -35.91 10.89 -11.29
CA PRO A 172 -36.07 12.31 -11.57
C PRO A 172 -37.28 12.86 -10.80
N ARG A 173 -37.09 13.92 -10.00
CA ARG A 173 -38.16 14.53 -9.19
C ARG A 173 -39.05 15.50 -9.96
N TYR A 174 -38.75 15.75 -11.23
CA TYR A 174 -39.59 16.58 -12.09
C TYR A 174 -40.54 15.69 -12.88
N SER A 175 -41.84 15.96 -12.76
CA SER A 175 -42.84 15.44 -13.70
C SER A 175 -42.66 16.19 -15.02
N VAL A 176 -42.18 15.50 -16.06
CA VAL A 176 -42.40 15.99 -17.42
C VAL A 176 -43.90 15.88 -17.66
N GLY A 177 -44.59 17.01 -17.89
CA GLY A 177 -45.98 17.00 -18.34
C GLY A 177 -46.15 16.14 -19.60
N PRO A 178 -47.38 15.75 -19.97
CA PRO A 178 -47.64 14.72 -20.98
C PRO A 178 -46.98 15.10 -22.30
N THR A 179 -45.80 14.53 -22.52
CA THR A 179 -45.02 14.69 -23.73
C THR A 179 -44.95 13.29 -24.32
N GLN A 180 -45.50 13.12 -25.52
CA GLN A 180 -45.54 11.85 -26.26
C GLN A 180 -44.13 11.38 -26.72
N ARG A 181 -43.06 11.90 -26.12
CA ARG A 181 -41.68 11.63 -26.47
C ARG A 181 -40.93 11.17 -25.24
N GLU A 182 -40.33 10.00 -25.33
CA GLU A 182 -39.31 9.57 -24.37
C GLU A 182 -38.15 10.56 -24.42
N VAL A 183 -37.88 11.20 -23.29
CA VAL A 183 -36.74 12.10 -23.12
C VAL A 183 -35.64 11.29 -22.43
N PRO A 184 -34.46 11.13 -23.05
CA PRO A 184 -33.33 10.51 -22.37
C PRO A 184 -32.95 11.37 -21.15
N HIS A 185 -33.07 10.79 -19.96
CA HIS A 185 -32.66 11.43 -18.72
C HIS A 185 -31.15 11.23 -18.56
N PHE A 186 -30.42 12.33 -18.58
CA PHE A 186 -29.00 12.34 -18.23
C PHE A 186 -28.89 12.62 -16.72
N ILE A 187 -28.27 11.69 -15.99
CA ILE A 187 -27.76 11.89 -14.62
C ILE A 187 -26.25 12.06 -14.74
#